data_AF-A0A2U1AX31-F1
#
_entry.id   AF-A0A2U1AX31-F1
#
_cell.length_a   1.000
_cell.length_b   1.000
_cell.length_c   1.000
_cell.angle_alpha   90.00
_cell.angle_beta   90.00
_cell.angle_gamma   90.00
#
_symmetry.space_group_name_H-M   'P 1'
#
loop_
_entity.id
_entity.type
_entity.pdbx_description
1 polymer ?
#
loop_
_entity_poly.entity_id
_entity_poly.type
_entity_poly.pdbx_seq_one_letter_code
_entity_poly.pdbx_strand_id
1 'polypeptide(L)'
;MLLINDCFQTHVFDHRLQGFLLMLKRKAVHAKLTGKGCRTAVLDELYGITPPFKIVWHLAADKEYHRTIKEWGLAGVMELTSEWDRLHLKFWQCAGKFHCVFFKFLNLELEMQTEPGFLPERFIEIFQLADRRLRLIRSALSNPVLKSAGVRNYICDFLQQEPDVEKRYFLMELFVTLLELSLIREEETNQEIFRNRAHHYLRNIILARAEAEAGESRRAMAGSLALRGCGKVEAELATPISMVWGFLANQKHFTSEIEKSPEPARYCERYFSDGRVEIGEITPAARGEKSEMISLPRYDLYAQVFPDYETAMMSRNAALDILRNSQIK
;
A
#
# COMPACT_ATOMS: atom_id res chain seq x y z
N MET A 1 24.76 -22.83 11.98
CA MET A 1 24.48 -22.50 10.58
C MET A 1 22.98 -22.65 10.42
N LEU A 2 22.24 -21.58 10.15
CA LEU A 2 20.80 -21.68 9.95
C LEU A 2 20.55 -22.33 8.58
N LEU A 3 19.73 -23.37 8.54
CA LEU A 3 19.24 -23.94 7.30
C LEU A 3 18.06 -23.10 6.79
N ILE A 4 17.74 -23.23 5.50
CA ILE A 4 16.59 -22.53 4.90
C ILE A 4 15.28 -22.79 5.66
N ASN A 5 15.08 -24.01 6.15
CA ASN A 5 13.92 -24.38 6.95
C ASN A 5 13.89 -23.67 8.31
N ASP A 6 15.04 -23.47 8.95
CA ASP A 6 15.13 -22.74 10.23
C ASP A 6 14.76 -21.28 10.01
N CYS A 7 15.24 -20.68 8.92
CA CYS A 7 14.89 -19.33 8.50
C CYS A 7 13.39 -19.20 8.20
N PHE A 8 12.78 -20.18 7.52
CA PHE A 8 11.34 -20.20 7.26
C PHE A 8 10.50 -20.42 8.53
N GLN A 9 11.06 -20.96 9.60
CA GLN A 9 10.37 -21.09 10.88
C GLN A 9 10.50 -19.82 11.75
N THR A 10 11.64 -19.13 11.67
CA THR A 10 11.99 -18.01 12.56
C THR A 10 11.66 -16.62 11.99
N HIS A 11 11.74 -16.45 10.67
CA HIS A 11 11.50 -15.16 9.99
C HIS A 11 10.21 -15.26 9.16
N VAL A 12 9.10 -15.23 9.90
CA VAL A 12 7.75 -15.35 9.35
C VAL A 12 7.02 -14.03 9.54
N PHE A 13 6.34 -13.57 8.49
CA PHE A 13 5.51 -12.37 8.63
C PHE A 13 4.44 -12.58 9.69
N ASP A 14 4.05 -11.50 10.37
CA ASP A 14 2.96 -11.56 11.34
C ASP A 14 1.64 -12.03 10.72
N HIS A 15 0.68 -12.41 11.57
CA HIS A 15 -0.61 -12.93 11.11
C HIS A 15 -1.37 -11.96 10.20
N ARG A 16 -1.20 -10.64 10.38
CA ARG A 16 -1.89 -9.62 9.58
C ARG A 16 -1.32 -9.58 8.16
N LEU A 17 0.00 -9.65 8.02
CA LEU A 17 0.67 -9.70 6.71
C LEU A 17 0.45 -11.06 6.02
N GLN A 18 0.48 -12.18 6.74
CA GLN A 18 0.12 -13.49 6.18
C GLN A 18 -1.34 -13.50 5.68
N GLY A 19 -2.26 -12.94 6.46
CA GLY A 19 -3.66 -12.78 6.06
C GLY A 19 -3.83 -11.88 4.83
N PHE A 20 -3.08 -10.78 4.76
CA PHE A 20 -3.04 -9.90 3.60
C PHE A 20 -2.56 -10.63 2.33
N LEU A 21 -1.43 -11.33 2.38
CA LEU A 21 -0.90 -12.11 1.24
C LEU A 21 -1.86 -13.21 0.81
N LEU A 22 -2.55 -13.85 1.76
CA LEU A 22 -3.60 -14.83 1.46
C LEU A 22 -4.80 -14.20 0.74
N MET A 23 -5.20 -12.99 1.14
CA MET A 23 -6.25 -12.23 0.46
C MET A 23 -5.83 -11.87 -0.97
N LEU A 24 -4.59 -11.40 -1.20
CA LEU A 24 -4.06 -11.15 -2.55
C LEU A 24 -4.06 -12.41 -3.42
N LYS A 25 -3.64 -13.56 -2.87
CA LYS A 25 -3.72 -14.85 -3.56
C LYS A 25 -5.17 -15.19 -3.94
N ARG A 26 -6.14 -15.01 -3.04
CA ARG A 26 -7.56 -15.29 -3.33
C ARG A 26 -8.05 -14.41 -4.48
N LYS A 27 -7.72 -13.12 -4.48
CA LYS A 27 -8.06 -12.21 -5.59
C LYS A 27 -7.48 -12.69 -6.92
N ALA A 28 -6.20 -13.07 -6.95
CA ALA A 28 -5.57 -13.63 -8.15
C ALA A 28 -6.27 -14.91 -8.62
N VAL A 29 -6.59 -15.84 -7.71
CA VAL A 29 -7.27 -17.11 -8.06
C VAL A 29 -8.66 -16.90 -8.64
N HIS A 30 -9.41 -15.91 -8.13
CA HIS A 30 -10.75 -15.56 -8.64
C HIS A 30 -10.73 -14.69 -9.89
N ALA A 31 -9.58 -14.09 -10.21
CA ALA A 31 -9.39 -13.35 -11.45
C ALA A 31 -9.21 -14.27 -12.67
N LYS A 32 -9.16 -13.65 -13.85
CA LYS A 32 -9.15 -14.34 -15.14
C LYS A 32 -7.88 -15.21 -15.29
N LEU A 33 -8.03 -16.42 -15.86
CA LEU A 33 -6.91 -17.24 -16.29
C LEU A 33 -6.15 -16.53 -17.42
N THR A 34 -4.87 -16.27 -17.20
CA THR A 34 -3.96 -15.67 -18.19
C THR A 34 -3.03 -16.74 -18.76
N GLY A 35 -3.59 -17.85 -19.26
CA GLY A 35 -2.83 -18.95 -19.86
C GLY A 35 -2.76 -20.21 -18.99
N LYS A 36 -1.78 -21.08 -19.26
CA LYS A 36 -1.59 -22.33 -18.52
C LYS A 36 -0.70 -22.08 -17.30
N GLY A 37 -1.26 -22.27 -16.11
CA GLY A 37 -0.49 -22.31 -14.86
C GLY A 37 -0.30 -20.98 -14.13
N CYS A 38 -0.79 -19.86 -14.66
CA CYS A 38 -0.74 -18.57 -13.98
C CYS A 38 -2.14 -17.93 -13.86
N ARG A 39 -2.30 -17.12 -12.82
CA ARG A 39 -3.50 -16.35 -12.51
C ARG A 39 -3.09 -14.93 -12.19
N THR A 40 -3.79 -13.93 -12.71
CA THR A 40 -3.39 -12.52 -12.56
C THR A 40 -4.53 -11.69 -12.02
N ALA A 41 -4.25 -10.87 -11.01
CA ALA A 41 -5.13 -9.80 -10.57
C ALA A 41 -4.41 -8.44 -10.64
N VAL A 42 -5.18 -7.37 -10.83
CA VAL A 42 -4.74 -5.98 -10.75
C VAL A 42 -5.63 -5.25 -9.76
N LEU A 43 -4.99 -4.53 -8.84
CA LEU A 43 -5.58 -3.83 -7.71
C LEU A 43 -5.38 -2.32 -7.88
N ASP A 44 -6.48 -1.56 -7.92
CA ASP A 44 -6.49 -0.11 -8.14
C ASP A 44 -7.35 0.63 -7.09
N GLU A 45 -7.25 0.22 -5.83
CA GLU A 45 -8.04 0.76 -4.70
C GLU A 45 -7.71 2.23 -4.33
N LEU A 46 -6.60 2.75 -4.86
CA LEU A 46 -6.15 4.13 -4.68
C LEU A 46 -5.91 4.82 -6.02
N TYR A 47 -6.75 4.54 -7.01
CA TYR A 47 -6.72 5.19 -8.32
C TYR A 47 -6.52 6.71 -8.19
N GLY A 48 -5.67 7.27 -9.05
CA GLY A 48 -5.27 8.67 -9.01
C GLY A 48 -4.16 9.01 -8.00
N ILE A 49 -3.96 8.22 -6.94
CA ILE A 49 -2.86 8.38 -5.97
C ILE A 49 -1.72 7.41 -6.29
N THR A 50 -1.99 6.10 -6.36
CA THR A 50 -0.95 5.07 -6.59
C THR A 50 -1.11 4.40 -7.94
N PRO A 51 -0.02 4.01 -8.63
CA PRO A 51 -0.14 3.11 -9.76
C PRO A 51 -0.71 1.75 -9.31
N PRO A 52 -1.44 1.04 -10.19
CA PRO A 52 -2.03 -0.24 -9.83
C PRO A 52 -1.01 -1.28 -9.36
N PHE A 53 -1.43 -2.16 -8.46
CA PHE A 53 -0.64 -3.31 -8.02
C PHE A 53 -1.04 -4.55 -8.79
N LYS A 54 -0.09 -5.17 -9.48
CA LYS A 54 -0.30 -6.43 -10.19
C LYS A 54 0.17 -7.60 -9.34
N ILE A 55 -0.69 -8.60 -9.26
CA ILE A 55 -0.47 -9.86 -8.55
C ILE A 55 -0.46 -10.98 -9.57
N VAL A 56 0.57 -11.81 -9.58
CA VAL A 56 0.62 -13.02 -10.38
C VAL A 56 0.79 -14.22 -9.45
N TRP A 57 -0.08 -15.22 -9.59
CA TRP A 57 0.00 -16.47 -8.86
C TRP A 57 0.36 -17.61 -9.82
N HIS A 58 1.57 -18.13 -9.68
CA HIS A 58 2.12 -19.22 -10.49
C HIS A 58 1.91 -20.56 -9.79
N LEU A 59 1.37 -21.51 -10.55
CA LEU A 59 1.15 -22.91 -10.16
C LEU A 59 2.18 -23.80 -10.84
N ALA A 60 2.27 -25.07 -10.42
CA ALA A 60 3.20 -26.03 -11.01
C ALA A 60 3.05 -26.22 -12.54
N ALA A 61 1.94 -25.81 -13.16
CA ALA A 61 1.77 -25.87 -14.61
C ALA A 61 2.45 -24.69 -15.36
N ASP A 62 2.92 -23.68 -14.65
CA ASP A 62 3.67 -22.56 -15.17
C ASP A 62 5.09 -22.99 -15.55
N LYS A 63 5.56 -22.64 -16.75
CA LYS A 63 6.85 -23.10 -17.27
C LYS A 63 8.05 -22.49 -16.54
N GLU A 64 7.94 -21.23 -16.10
CA GLU A 64 9.02 -20.49 -15.44
C GLU A 64 9.26 -21.07 -14.04
N TYR A 65 8.18 -21.32 -13.30
CA TYR A 65 8.26 -21.78 -11.92
C TYR A 65 8.08 -23.28 -11.72
N HIS A 66 7.88 -24.06 -12.78
CA HIS A 66 7.66 -25.52 -12.70
C HIS A 66 8.68 -26.24 -11.83
N ARG A 67 9.97 -25.97 -12.13
CA ARG A 67 11.11 -26.63 -11.49
C ARG A 67 11.19 -26.27 -10.01
N THR A 68 11.20 -24.96 -9.72
CA THR A 68 11.25 -24.44 -8.35
C THR A 68 10.09 -24.95 -7.49
N ILE A 69 8.86 -24.93 -8.01
CA ILE A 69 7.68 -25.39 -7.27
C ILE A 69 7.80 -26.87 -6.91
N LYS A 70 8.28 -27.70 -7.84
CA LYS A 70 8.46 -29.14 -7.60
C LYS A 70 9.61 -29.46 -6.67
N GLU A 71 10.77 -28.86 -6.90
CA GLU A 71 11.99 -29.09 -6.10
C GLU A 71 11.78 -28.73 -4.63
N TRP A 72 11.07 -27.61 -4.37
CA TRP A 72 10.87 -27.10 -3.02
C TRP A 72 9.50 -27.45 -2.42
N GLY A 73 8.68 -28.26 -3.11
CA GLY A 73 7.36 -28.68 -2.63
C GLY A 73 6.40 -27.50 -2.35
N LEU A 74 6.46 -26.46 -3.16
CA LEU A 74 5.69 -25.22 -2.94
C LEU A 74 4.23 -25.40 -3.36
N ALA A 75 3.31 -24.71 -2.67
CA ALA A 75 1.93 -24.61 -3.12
C ALA A 75 1.80 -23.70 -4.36
N GLY A 76 2.77 -22.81 -4.57
CA GLY A 76 2.91 -21.91 -5.70
C GLY A 76 3.80 -20.72 -5.36
N VAL A 77 4.00 -19.85 -6.35
CA VAL A 77 4.80 -18.62 -6.23
C VAL A 77 3.90 -17.42 -6.51
N MET A 78 3.98 -16.40 -5.65
CA MET A 78 3.29 -15.14 -5.86
C MET A 78 4.28 -14.05 -6.23
N GLU A 79 4.02 -13.33 -7.32
CA GLU A 79 4.70 -12.09 -7.66
C GLU A 79 3.80 -10.89 -7.37
N LEU A 80 4.35 -9.88 -6.72
CA LEU A 80 3.72 -8.56 -6.55
C LEU A 80 4.57 -7.54 -7.29
N THR A 81 3.96 -6.79 -8.21
CA THR A 81 4.64 -5.77 -9.01
C THR A 81 3.86 -4.46 -9.01
N SER A 82 4.57 -3.34 -9.01
CA SER A 82 3.99 -2.00 -9.17
C SER A 82 5.05 -1.06 -9.73
N GLU A 83 4.63 -0.11 -10.58
CA GLU A 83 5.50 0.98 -11.03
C GLU A 83 5.97 1.87 -9.87
N TRP A 84 5.22 1.89 -8.76
CA TRP A 84 5.60 2.63 -7.57
C TRP A 84 6.94 2.11 -7.02
N ASP A 85 7.98 2.91 -7.22
CA ASP A 85 9.37 2.62 -6.85
C ASP A 85 9.94 1.37 -7.53
N ARG A 86 9.46 1.02 -8.73
CA ARG A 86 9.92 -0.16 -9.49
C ARG A 86 9.83 -1.44 -8.64
N LEU A 87 8.79 -1.54 -7.81
CA LEU A 87 8.61 -2.59 -6.82
C LEU A 87 8.38 -3.94 -7.50
N HIS A 88 9.17 -4.95 -7.11
CA HIS A 88 8.92 -6.34 -7.47
C HIS A 88 9.29 -7.27 -6.31
N LEU A 89 8.31 -8.02 -5.83
CA LEU A 89 8.46 -8.97 -4.73
C LEU A 89 8.05 -10.37 -5.20
N LYS A 90 8.84 -11.40 -4.88
CA LYS A 90 8.45 -12.81 -5.11
C LYS A 90 8.34 -13.56 -3.79
N PHE A 91 7.25 -14.28 -3.63
CA PHE A 91 6.95 -15.05 -2.44
C PHE A 91 6.78 -16.53 -2.77
N TRP A 92 7.46 -17.38 -2.01
CA TRP A 92 7.18 -18.81 -1.99
C TRP A 92 6.11 -19.10 -0.97
N GLN A 93 5.10 -19.90 -1.35
CA GLN A 93 4.16 -20.45 -0.40
C GLN A 93 4.58 -21.86 0.02
N CYS A 94 5.11 -21.99 1.23
CA CYS A 94 5.56 -23.24 1.83
C CYS A 94 4.83 -23.49 3.15
N ALA A 95 4.34 -24.72 3.39
CA ALA A 95 3.64 -25.10 4.61
C ALA A 95 2.53 -24.12 5.06
N GLY A 96 1.79 -23.56 4.09
CA GLY A 96 0.69 -22.62 4.35
C GLY A 96 1.12 -21.17 4.64
N LYS A 97 2.42 -20.87 4.67
CA LYS A 97 2.97 -19.53 4.92
C LYS A 97 3.64 -18.96 3.67
N PHE A 98 3.65 -17.64 3.55
CA PHE A 98 4.41 -16.92 2.53
C PHE A 98 5.76 -16.47 3.07
N HIS A 99 6.80 -16.68 2.27
CA HIS A 99 8.17 -16.23 2.53
C HIS A 99 8.65 -15.41 1.33
N CYS A 100 9.12 -14.19 1.56
CA CYS A 100 9.71 -13.37 0.51
C CYS A 100 11.10 -13.92 0.17
N VAL A 101 11.34 -14.22 -1.10
CA VAL A 101 12.62 -14.77 -1.58
C VAL A 101 13.31 -13.85 -2.59
N PHE A 102 12.59 -12.84 -3.09
CA PHE A 102 13.13 -11.81 -3.98
C PHE A 102 12.49 -10.47 -3.62
N PHE A 103 13.33 -9.45 -3.50
CA PHE A 103 12.94 -8.09 -3.17
C PHE A 103 13.65 -7.11 -4.11
N LYS A 104 12.87 -6.35 -4.86
CA LYS A 104 13.33 -5.23 -5.66
C LYS A 104 12.57 -3.96 -5.29
N PHE A 105 13.33 -2.91 -5.03
CA PHE A 105 12.83 -1.58 -4.69
C PHE A 105 13.85 -0.55 -5.15
N LEU A 106 13.44 0.36 -6.04
CA LEU A 106 14.35 1.29 -6.71
C LEU A 106 15.51 0.53 -7.39
N ASN A 107 16.77 0.90 -7.11
CA ASN A 107 17.95 0.20 -7.60
C ASN A 107 18.40 -0.98 -6.71
N LEU A 108 17.73 -1.21 -5.58
CA LEU A 108 18.04 -2.32 -4.69
C LEU A 108 17.38 -3.59 -5.21
N GLU A 109 18.20 -4.62 -5.46
CA GLU A 109 17.74 -5.94 -5.85
C GLU A 109 18.43 -7.01 -4.98
N LEU A 110 17.61 -7.78 -4.27
CA LEU A 110 18.05 -8.86 -3.40
C LEU A 110 17.28 -10.12 -3.74
N GLU A 111 18.01 -11.22 -3.91
CA GLU A 111 17.44 -12.55 -4.14
C GLU A 111 18.04 -13.52 -3.15
N MET A 112 17.21 -14.42 -2.64
CA MET A 112 17.63 -15.50 -1.77
C MET A 112 18.59 -16.40 -2.53
N GLN A 113 19.81 -16.52 -2.02
CA GLN A 113 20.81 -17.40 -2.60
C GLN A 113 20.64 -18.81 -2.02
N THR A 114 20.47 -19.78 -2.90
CA THR A 114 20.35 -21.22 -2.55
C THR A 114 21.55 -22.04 -3.05
N GLU A 115 22.34 -21.50 -3.98
CA GLU A 115 23.57 -22.12 -4.52
C GLU A 115 24.73 -21.11 -4.50
N PRO A 116 25.97 -21.52 -4.18
CA PRO A 116 26.42 -22.87 -3.80
C PRO A 116 26.07 -23.25 -2.34
N GLY A 117 25.49 -22.33 -1.57
CA GLY A 117 24.98 -22.58 -0.23
C GLY A 117 24.02 -21.49 0.21
N PHE A 118 23.07 -21.84 1.07
CA PHE A 118 22.11 -20.88 1.61
C PHE A 118 22.81 -19.83 2.48
N LEU A 119 22.53 -18.54 2.22
CA LEU A 119 23.00 -17.41 3.03
C LEU A 119 21.86 -16.85 3.89
N PRO A 120 21.80 -17.18 5.19
CA PRO A 120 20.74 -16.72 6.09
C PRO A 120 20.64 -15.20 6.16
N GLU A 121 21.76 -14.49 6.20
CA GLU A 121 21.81 -13.04 6.37
C GLU A 121 21.06 -12.31 5.25
N ARG A 122 21.22 -12.79 4.02
CA ARG A 122 20.54 -12.24 2.84
C ARG A 122 19.04 -12.47 2.89
N PHE A 123 18.60 -13.64 3.37
CA PHE A 123 17.18 -13.91 3.59
C PHE A 123 16.58 -13.05 4.71
N ILE A 124 17.30 -12.86 5.81
CA ILE A 124 16.87 -12.02 6.94
C ILE A 124 16.71 -10.56 6.48
N GLU A 125 17.63 -10.06 5.66
CA GLU A 125 17.54 -8.72 5.09
C GLU A 125 16.32 -8.57 4.16
N ILE A 126 16.12 -9.52 3.24
CA ILE A 126 14.94 -9.58 2.37
C ILE A 126 13.66 -9.57 3.21
N PHE A 127 13.60 -10.37 4.28
CA PHE A 127 12.46 -10.42 5.17
C PHE A 127 12.17 -9.06 5.83
N GLN A 128 13.17 -8.39 6.38
CA GLN A 128 13.02 -7.09 7.05
C GLN A 128 12.57 -5.98 6.09
N LEU A 129 13.08 -5.99 4.85
CA LEU A 129 12.68 -5.03 3.82
C LEU A 129 11.27 -5.32 3.31
N ALA A 130 10.96 -6.58 3.04
CA ALA A 130 9.64 -7.02 2.61
C ALA A 130 8.56 -6.75 3.68
N ASP A 131 8.85 -6.98 4.96
CA ASP A 131 7.93 -6.70 6.06
C ASP A 131 7.53 -5.22 6.08
N ARG A 132 8.51 -4.31 6.05
CA ARG A 132 8.28 -2.87 6.01
C ARG A 132 7.45 -2.46 4.79
N ARG A 133 7.82 -2.93 3.59
CA ARG A 133 7.13 -2.54 2.36
C ARG A 133 5.73 -3.13 2.27
N LEU A 134 5.52 -4.36 2.72
CA LEU A 134 4.18 -4.98 2.77
C LEU A 134 3.26 -4.26 3.76
N ARG A 135 3.77 -3.76 4.90
CA ARG A 135 2.97 -2.93 5.81
C ARG A 135 2.47 -1.67 5.13
N LEU A 136 3.34 -0.99 4.38
CA LEU A 136 2.99 0.21 3.61
C LEU A 136 1.93 -0.10 2.55
N ILE A 137 2.13 -1.14 1.74
CA ILE A 137 1.16 -1.55 0.70
C ILE A 137 -0.18 -1.92 1.32
N ARG A 138 -0.16 -2.72 2.40
CA ARG A 138 -1.38 -3.09 3.12
C ARG A 138 -2.12 -1.84 3.61
N SER A 139 -1.41 -0.91 4.24
CA SER A 139 -1.98 0.36 4.71
C SER A 139 -2.63 1.12 3.55
N ALA A 140 -1.93 1.29 2.42
CA ALA A 140 -2.47 1.94 1.23
C ALA A 140 -3.81 1.31 0.81
N LEU A 141 -3.87 -0.01 0.70
CA LEU A 141 -5.07 -0.72 0.25
C LEU A 141 -6.18 -0.78 1.31
N SER A 142 -5.88 -0.75 2.61
CA SER A 142 -6.88 -0.88 3.67
C SER A 142 -7.34 0.42 4.33
N ASN A 143 -6.58 1.52 4.20
CA ASN A 143 -6.84 2.75 4.94
C ASN A 143 -8.11 3.46 4.43
N PRO A 144 -9.15 3.67 5.28
CA PRO A 144 -10.38 4.35 4.89
C PRO A 144 -10.22 5.86 4.65
N VAL A 145 -9.27 6.50 5.33
CA VAL A 145 -9.01 7.94 5.25
C VAL A 145 -8.49 8.31 3.87
N LEU A 146 -7.56 7.49 3.34
CA LEU A 146 -7.06 7.63 1.97
C LEU A 146 -8.15 7.45 0.90
N LYS A 147 -9.27 6.80 1.25
CA LYS A 147 -10.40 6.56 0.35
C LYS A 147 -11.50 7.62 0.47
N SER A 148 -11.43 8.48 1.49
CA SER A 148 -12.32 9.63 1.59
C SER A 148 -12.09 10.55 0.39
N ALA A 149 -13.13 10.79 -0.40
CA ALA A 149 -13.02 11.58 -1.63
C ALA A 149 -12.32 12.94 -1.45
N GLY A 150 -12.62 13.67 -0.36
CA GLY A 150 -11.98 14.97 -0.10
C GLY A 150 -10.48 14.88 0.17
N VAL A 151 -10.06 13.89 0.97
CA VAL A 151 -8.64 13.61 1.25
C VAL A 151 -7.95 13.14 -0.03
N ARG A 152 -8.59 12.21 -0.75
CA ARG A 152 -8.08 11.68 -2.02
C ARG A 152 -7.89 12.79 -3.05
N ASN A 153 -8.87 13.69 -3.19
CA ASN A 153 -8.80 14.81 -4.12
C ASN A 153 -7.63 15.73 -3.80
N TYR A 154 -7.48 16.13 -2.53
CA TYR A 154 -6.33 16.95 -2.11
C TYR A 154 -4.98 16.30 -2.45
N ILE A 155 -4.83 15.01 -2.15
CA ILE A 155 -3.59 14.28 -2.43
C ILE A 155 -3.36 14.17 -3.94
N CYS A 156 -4.38 13.82 -4.71
CA CYS A 156 -4.31 13.76 -6.17
C CYS A 156 -3.87 15.10 -6.76
N ASP A 157 -4.51 16.20 -6.39
CA ASP A 157 -4.19 17.54 -6.89
C ASP A 157 -2.74 17.93 -6.53
N PHE A 158 -2.32 17.64 -5.29
CA PHE A 158 -0.97 17.90 -4.84
C PHE A 158 0.07 17.10 -5.63
N LEU A 159 -0.17 15.81 -5.85
CA LEU A 159 0.76 14.92 -6.58
C LEU A 159 0.81 15.23 -8.08
N GLN A 160 -0.29 15.73 -8.67
CA GLN A 160 -0.34 16.12 -10.08
C GLN A 160 0.47 17.38 -10.38
N GLN A 161 0.67 18.25 -9.38
CA GLN A 161 1.49 19.45 -9.50
C GLN A 161 3.00 19.14 -9.48
N GLU A 162 3.41 17.95 -9.04
CA GLU A 162 4.81 17.54 -9.00
C GLU A 162 5.21 16.85 -10.32
N PRO A 163 6.05 17.49 -11.18
CA PRO A 163 6.48 16.89 -12.44
C PRO A 163 7.46 15.73 -12.27
N ASP A 164 8.27 15.72 -11.20
CA ASP A 164 9.26 14.66 -10.95
C ASP A 164 8.56 13.39 -10.43
N VAL A 165 8.66 12.31 -11.19
CA VAL A 165 8.02 11.02 -10.88
C VAL A 165 8.59 10.41 -9.59
N GLU A 166 9.90 10.49 -9.37
CA GLU A 166 10.54 9.93 -8.17
C GLU A 166 10.15 10.73 -6.93
N LYS A 167 10.08 12.06 -7.07
CA LYS A 167 9.56 12.93 -6.01
C LYS A 167 8.08 12.64 -5.74
N ARG A 168 7.27 12.42 -6.77
CA ARG A 168 5.86 12.05 -6.62
C ARG A 168 5.70 10.74 -5.84
N TYR A 169 6.48 9.70 -6.17
CA TYR A 169 6.46 8.42 -5.44
C TYR A 169 6.90 8.55 -3.98
N PHE A 170 7.89 9.40 -3.71
CA PHE A 170 8.28 9.75 -2.36
C PHE A 170 7.15 10.45 -1.58
N LEU A 171 6.47 11.43 -2.20
CA LEU A 171 5.34 12.14 -1.59
C LEU A 171 4.16 11.20 -1.32
N MET A 172 3.89 10.26 -2.23
CA MET A 172 2.88 9.21 -2.04
C MET A 172 3.20 8.34 -0.81
N GLU A 173 4.44 7.87 -0.69
CA GLU A 173 4.90 7.09 0.46
C GLU A 173 4.72 7.85 1.78
N LEU A 174 5.03 9.15 1.78
CA LEU A 174 4.80 10.02 2.93
C LEU A 174 3.31 10.13 3.28
N PHE A 175 2.44 10.43 2.32
CA PHE A 175 1.00 10.55 2.59
C PHE A 175 0.41 9.25 3.12
N VAL A 176 0.72 8.10 2.50
CA VAL A 176 0.25 6.79 2.95
C VAL A 176 0.75 6.51 4.38
N THR A 177 2.02 6.79 4.65
CA THR A 177 2.62 6.55 5.97
C THR A 177 1.97 7.41 7.05
N LEU A 178 1.77 8.70 6.79
CA LEU A 178 1.24 9.62 7.79
C LEU A 178 -0.27 9.45 8.02
N LEU A 179 -1.05 9.13 6.98
CA LEU A 179 -2.50 8.94 7.10
C LEU A 179 -2.88 7.60 7.76
N GLU A 180 -1.95 6.67 7.89
CA GLU A 180 -2.13 5.45 8.69
C GLU A 180 -2.00 5.70 10.20
N LEU A 181 -1.42 6.83 10.60
CA LEU A 181 -1.19 7.11 12.00
C LEU A 181 -2.49 7.45 12.73
N SER A 182 -2.69 6.82 13.88
CA SER A 182 -3.59 7.36 14.89
C SER A 182 -2.92 8.54 15.58
N LEU A 183 -3.65 9.64 15.74
CA LEU A 183 -3.22 10.73 16.62
C LEU A 183 -3.14 10.22 18.05
N ILE A 184 -2.05 10.53 18.75
CA ILE A 184 -2.02 10.38 20.20
C ILE A 184 -2.76 11.54 20.85
N ARG A 185 -3.16 11.40 22.11
CA ARG A 185 -4.02 12.36 22.81
C ARG A 185 -3.48 13.79 22.76
N GLU A 186 -2.18 13.96 22.89
CA GLU A 186 -1.50 15.26 22.84
C GLU A 186 -1.50 15.86 21.44
N GLU A 187 -1.45 15.02 20.40
CA GLU A 187 -1.50 15.47 19.01
C GLU A 187 -2.90 15.95 18.61
N GLU A 188 -3.97 15.47 19.25
CA GLU A 188 -5.34 15.89 18.93
C GLU A 188 -5.56 17.39 19.14
N THR A 189 -4.82 18.00 20.07
CA THR A 189 -4.92 19.44 20.38
C THR A 189 -3.65 20.21 20.05
N ASN A 190 -2.57 19.53 19.65
CA ASN A 190 -1.29 20.15 19.36
C ASN A 190 -0.63 19.55 18.11
N GLN A 191 -0.83 20.24 16.99
CA GLN A 191 -0.25 19.93 15.68
C GLN A 191 1.29 19.87 15.68
N GLU A 192 1.96 20.62 16.55
CA GLU A 192 3.44 20.64 16.60
C GLU A 192 4.03 19.29 17.03
N ILE A 193 3.34 18.59 17.94
CA ILE A 193 3.75 17.26 18.39
C ILE A 193 3.65 16.27 17.22
N PHE A 194 2.56 16.36 16.44
CA PHE A 194 2.39 15.54 15.25
C PHE A 194 3.45 15.85 14.20
N ARG A 195 3.74 17.14 13.97
CA ARG A 195 4.78 17.57 13.02
C ARG A 195 6.16 17.00 13.37
N ASN A 196 6.53 17.00 14.65
CA ASN A 196 7.79 16.40 15.11
C ASN A 196 7.82 14.89 14.84
N ARG A 197 6.72 14.17 15.11
CA ARG A 197 6.60 12.75 14.79
C ARG A 197 6.66 12.49 13.28
N ALA A 198 6.00 13.32 12.47
CA ALA A 198 6.02 13.25 11.02
C ALA A 198 7.42 13.47 10.43
N HIS A 199 8.22 14.38 11.00
CA HIS A 199 9.63 14.55 10.60
C HIS A 199 10.47 13.29 10.80
N HIS A 200 10.22 12.50 11.85
CA HIS A 200 10.89 11.22 12.02
C HIS A 200 10.57 10.23 10.90
N TYR A 201 9.29 10.13 10.50
CA TYR A 201 8.88 9.30 9.36
C TYR A 201 9.49 9.81 8.05
N LEU A 202 9.44 11.12 7.81
CA LEU A 202 10.03 11.76 6.64
C LEU A 202 11.52 11.42 6.50
N ARG A 203 12.30 11.58 7.57
CA ARG A 203 13.73 11.22 7.59
C ARG A 203 13.96 9.74 7.31
N ASN A 204 13.16 8.86 7.90
CA ASN A 204 13.28 7.42 7.68
C ASN A 204 13.00 7.03 6.22
N ILE A 205 12.01 7.66 5.57
CA ILE A 205 11.71 7.46 4.14
C ILE A 205 12.88 7.97 3.29
N ILE A 206 13.39 9.18 3.56
CA ILE A 206 14.55 9.74 2.85
C ILE A 206 15.76 8.82 2.97
N LEU A 207 16.05 8.34 4.18
CA LEU A 207 17.14 7.40 4.46
C LEU A 207 16.99 6.13 3.62
N ALA A 208 15.84 5.44 3.75
CA ALA A 208 15.60 4.16 3.09
C ALA A 208 15.66 4.26 1.56
N ARG A 209 15.12 5.34 0.98
CA ARG A 209 15.15 5.57 -0.47
C ARG A 209 16.57 5.87 -0.96
N ALA A 210 17.31 6.74 -0.27
CA ALA A 210 18.70 7.05 -0.63
C ALA A 210 19.61 5.82 -0.54
N GLU A 211 19.40 5.00 0.49
CA GLU A 211 20.09 3.72 0.67
C GLU A 211 19.79 2.75 -0.49
N ALA A 212 18.53 2.60 -0.86
CA ALA A 212 18.12 1.72 -1.96
C ALA A 212 18.63 2.21 -3.33
N GLU A 213 18.76 3.52 -3.53
CA GLU A 213 19.21 4.11 -4.80
C GLU A 213 20.73 3.94 -5.01
N ALA A 214 21.53 3.99 -3.93
CA ALA A 214 22.99 4.10 -4.01
C ALA A 214 23.77 2.77 -4.22
N GLY A 215 23.08 1.64 -4.34
CA GLY A 215 23.71 0.32 -4.46
C GLY A 215 24.41 -0.15 -3.18
N GLU A 216 24.79 -1.43 -3.14
CA GLU A 216 25.21 -2.12 -1.91
C GLU A 216 26.46 -1.50 -1.24
N SER A 217 27.46 -1.10 -2.03
CA SER A 217 28.75 -0.59 -1.52
C SER A 217 28.69 0.83 -0.92
N ARG A 218 27.68 1.63 -1.27
CA ARG A 218 27.57 3.05 -0.86
C ARG A 218 26.31 3.35 -0.05
N ARG A 219 25.50 2.32 0.23
CA ARG A 219 24.20 2.41 0.90
C ARG A 219 24.23 3.33 2.14
N ALA A 220 25.00 2.95 3.16
CA ALA A 220 25.05 3.68 4.43
C ALA A 220 25.55 5.13 4.28
N MET A 221 26.49 5.37 3.35
CA MET A 221 27.01 6.72 3.08
C MET A 221 25.96 7.59 2.41
N ALA A 222 25.26 7.07 1.39
CA ALA A 222 24.20 7.80 0.71
C ALA A 222 23.05 8.15 1.66
N GLY A 223 22.64 7.21 2.50
CA GLY A 223 21.66 7.45 3.56
C GLY A 223 22.07 8.59 4.49
N SER A 224 23.31 8.57 4.97
CA SER A 224 23.85 9.61 5.86
C SER A 224 23.90 10.99 5.18
N LEU A 225 24.28 11.05 3.90
CA LEU A 225 24.34 12.30 3.14
C LEU A 225 22.94 12.87 2.87
N ALA A 226 21.98 12.02 2.53
CA ALA A 226 20.59 12.43 2.29
C ALA A 226 19.97 13.03 3.56
N LEU A 227 20.20 12.42 4.73
CA LEU A 227 19.74 12.96 6.01
C LEU A 227 20.36 14.33 6.34
N ARG A 228 21.63 14.56 6.01
CA ARG A 228 22.27 15.88 6.22
C ARG A 228 21.67 16.97 5.33
N GLY A 229 21.16 16.60 4.15
CA GLY A 229 20.59 17.53 3.17
C GLY A 229 19.06 17.73 3.26
N CYS A 230 18.36 17.04 4.19
CA CYS A 230 16.90 16.95 4.14
C CYS A 230 16.13 18.22 4.59
N GLY A 231 16.79 19.21 5.21
CA GLY A 231 16.11 20.35 5.82
C GLY A 231 15.24 21.18 4.86
N LYS A 232 15.64 21.30 3.59
CA LYS A 232 14.81 21.97 2.58
C LYS A 232 13.50 21.21 2.30
N VAL A 233 13.58 19.88 2.24
CA VAL A 233 12.42 19.00 2.05
C VAL A 233 11.49 19.07 3.26
N GLU A 234 12.03 19.10 4.48
CA GLU A 234 11.23 19.29 5.70
C GLU A 234 10.44 20.61 5.67
N ALA A 235 11.09 21.70 5.26
CA ALA A 235 10.44 23.01 5.16
C ALA A 235 9.35 23.04 4.08
N GLU A 236 9.60 22.47 2.90
CA GLU A 236 8.62 22.37 1.81
C GLU A 236 7.38 21.55 2.21
N LEU A 237 7.56 20.55 3.08
CA LEU A 237 6.49 19.63 3.49
C LEU A 237 5.76 20.04 4.77
N ALA A 238 6.11 21.16 5.39
CA ALA A 238 5.45 21.65 6.60
C ALA A 238 3.94 21.82 6.41
N THR A 239 3.50 22.44 5.31
CA THR A 239 2.08 22.64 5.00
C THR A 239 1.36 21.32 4.66
N PRO A 240 1.88 20.45 3.77
CA PRO A 240 1.30 19.13 3.55
C PRO A 240 1.14 18.27 4.81
N ILE A 241 2.16 18.24 5.68
CA ILE A 241 2.10 17.50 6.96
C ILE A 241 1.00 18.07 7.87
N SER A 242 0.85 19.39 7.87
CA SER A 242 -0.20 20.10 8.61
C SER A 242 -1.61 19.73 8.12
N MET A 243 -1.78 19.61 6.80
CA MET A 243 -3.04 19.17 6.21
C MET A 243 -3.37 17.73 6.57
N VAL A 244 -2.36 16.83 6.57
CA VAL A 244 -2.55 15.44 7.02
C VAL A 244 -3.03 15.39 8.47
N TRP A 245 -2.42 16.18 9.36
CA TRP A 245 -2.89 16.29 10.74
C TRP A 245 -4.36 16.72 10.80
N GLY A 246 -4.75 17.75 10.03
CA GLY A 246 -6.13 18.22 9.95
C GLY A 246 -7.11 17.13 9.48
N PHE A 247 -6.72 16.31 8.50
CA PHE A 247 -7.53 15.17 8.07
C PHE A 247 -7.72 14.14 9.17
N LEU A 248 -6.66 13.81 9.91
CA LEU A 248 -6.71 12.86 11.03
C LEU A 248 -7.54 13.39 12.20
N ALA A 249 -7.35 14.66 12.57
CA ALA A 249 -8.05 15.29 13.69
C ALA A 249 -9.56 15.40 13.44
N ASN A 250 -9.96 15.69 12.20
CA ASN A 250 -11.37 15.88 11.85
C ASN A 250 -12.16 14.59 11.70
N GLN A 251 -11.54 13.40 11.71
CA GLN A 251 -12.27 12.13 11.58
C GLN A 251 -13.33 11.94 12.66
N LYS A 252 -13.02 12.30 13.91
CA LYS A 252 -13.96 12.19 15.03
C LYS A 252 -15.15 13.11 14.83
N HIS A 253 -14.91 14.32 14.33
CA HIS A 253 -15.96 15.28 14.03
C HIS A 253 -16.88 14.77 12.92
N PHE A 254 -16.33 14.35 11.77
CA PHE A 254 -17.13 13.78 10.67
C PHE A 254 -17.94 12.55 11.10
N THR A 255 -17.34 11.66 11.90
CA THR A 255 -18.06 10.50 12.44
C THR A 255 -19.24 10.94 13.31
N SER A 256 -19.03 11.95 14.16
CA SER A 256 -20.10 12.49 15.01
C SER A 256 -21.24 13.14 14.22
N GLU A 257 -20.92 13.86 13.14
CA GLU A 257 -21.94 14.48 12.28
C GLU A 257 -22.77 13.42 11.54
N ILE A 258 -22.14 12.33 11.07
CA ILE A 258 -22.85 11.19 10.48
C ILE A 258 -23.78 10.54 11.51
N GLU A 259 -23.31 10.32 12.74
CA GLU A 259 -24.10 9.68 13.80
C GLU A 259 -25.33 10.51 14.23
N LYS A 260 -25.21 11.85 14.18
CA LYS A 260 -26.32 12.77 14.49
C LYS A 260 -27.26 13.00 13.31
N SER A 261 -26.87 12.61 12.11
CA SER A 261 -27.65 12.92 10.92
C SER A 261 -29.02 12.23 10.93
N PRO A 262 -30.11 12.94 10.61
CA PRO A 262 -31.42 12.34 10.46
C PRO A 262 -31.53 11.47 9.20
N GLU A 263 -30.81 11.82 8.13
CA GLU A 263 -30.91 11.24 6.79
C GLU A 263 -29.51 11.04 6.18
N PRO A 264 -28.69 10.14 6.75
CA PRO A 264 -27.36 9.89 6.22
C PRO A 264 -27.45 9.27 4.83
N ALA A 265 -26.49 9.63 3.97
CA ALA A 265 -26.39 9.12 2.61
C ALA A 265 -25.06 8.37 2.43
N ARG A 266 -25.01 7.46 1.45
CA ARG A 266 -23.79 6.75 1.10
C ARG A 266 -23.69 6.49 -0.39
N TYR A 267 -22.48 6.31 -0.87
CA TYR A 267 -22.22 5.60 -2.12
C TYR A 267 -21.13 4.56 -1.89
N CYS A 268 -20.98 3.65 -2.85
CA CYS A 268 -19.94 2.62 -2.77
C CYS A 268 -19.02 2.66 -3.97
N GLU A 269 -17.74 2.42 -3.73
CA GLU A 269 -16.72 2.17 -4.74
C GLU A 269 -16.43 0.67 -4.78
N ARG A 270 -16.48 0.07 -5.97
CA ARG A 270 -16.13 -1.33 -6.21
C ARG A 270 -14.81 -1.40 -6.95
N TYR A 271 -13.86 -2.13 -6.40
CA TYR A 271 -12.52 -2.33 -6.96
C TYR A 271 -12.37 -3.78 -7.40
N PHE A 272 -12.44 -4.01 -8.71
CA PHE A 272 -12.40 -5.35 -9.27
C PHE A 272 -10.96 -5.86 -9.41
N SER A 273 -10.80 -7.18 -9.41
CA SER A 273 -9.48 -7.83 -9.53
C SER A 273 -8.87 -7.72 -10.95
N ASP A 274 -9.51 -7.02 -11.88
CA ASP A 274 -9.00 -6.71 -13.22
C ASP A 274 -8.54 -5.25 -13.35
N GLY A 275 -8.47 -4.50 -12.24
CA GLY A 275 -8.12 -3.08 -12.20
C GLY A 275 -9.27 -2.14 -12.49
N ARG A 276 -10.47 -2.65 -12.81
CA ARG A 276 -11.65 -1.80 -13.03
C ARG A 276 -12.16 -1.25 -11.70
N VAL A 277 -12.53 0.02 -11.70
CA VAL A 277 -13.18 0.68 -10.56
C VAL A 277 -14.57 1.18 -10.99
N GLU A 278 -15.58 0.92 -10.18
CA GLU A 278 -16.94 1.43 -10.36
C GLU A 278 -17.38 2.26 -9.16
N ILE A 279 -17.90 3.46 -9.43
CA ILE A 279 -18.50 4.32 -8.41
C ILE A 279 -20.02 4.22 -8.55
N GLY A 280 -20.68 3.69 -7.52
CA GLY A 280 -22.12 3.48 -7.50
C GLY A 280 -22.93 4.78 -7.37
N GLU A 281 -24.25 4.64 -7.46
CA GLU A 281 -25.20 5.72 -7.16
C GLU A 281 -25.26 6.01 -5.65
N ILE A 282 -25.79 7.20 -5.32
CA ILE A 282 -26.02 7.60 -3.93
C ILE A 282 -27.32 6.96 -3.45
N THR A 283 -27.25 6.33 -2.28
CA THR A 283 -28.39 5.68 -1.62
C THR A 283 -28.49 6.12 -0.17
N PRO A 284 -29.68 6.06 0.45
CA PRO A 284 -29.81 6.25 1.89
C PRO A 284 -28.94 5.25 2.66
N ALA A 285 -28.28 5.72 3.72
CA ALA A 285 -27.54 4.89 4.66
C ALA A 285 -28.40 4.54 5.87
N ALA A 286 -28.14 3.40 6.50
CA ALA A 286 -28.81 3.06 7.75
C ALA A 286 -28.26 3.92 8.91
N ARG A 287 -29.07 4.17 9.93
CA ARG A 287 -28.58 4.82 11.16
C ARG A 287 -27.49 3.97 11.81
N GLY A 288 -26.34 4.59 12.09
CA GLY A 288 -25.18 3.93 12.67
C GLY A 288 -24.32 3.15 11.67
N GLU A 289 -24.65 3.19 10.37
CA GLU A 289 -23.77 2.69 9.32
C GLU A 289 -22.46 3.50 9.29
N LYS A 290 -21.33 2.84 9.07
CA LYS A 290 -20.00 3.45 9.10
C LYS A 290 -19.31 3.26 7.77
N SER A 291 -18.43 4.22 7.44
CA SER A 291 -17.56 4.07 6.28
C SER A 291 -16.57 2.93 6.51
N GLU A 292 -16.57 1.93 5.64
CA GLU A 292 -15.75 0.73 5.81
C GLU A 292 -15.31 0.10 4.49
N MET A 293 -14.21 -0.65 4.57
CA MET A 293 -13.67 -1.46 3.48
C MET A 293 -14.02 -2.93 3.71
N ILE A 294 -14.75 -3.51 2.77
CA ILE A 294 -15.18 -4.90 2.79
C ILE A 294 -14.45 -5.64 1.68
N SER A 295 -13.60 -6.60 2.05
CA SER A 295 -12.92 -7.43 1.06
C SER A 295 -13.80 -8.60 0.65
N LEU A 296 -14.08 -8.72 -0.66
CA LEU A 296 -14.86 -9.82 -1.21
C LEU A 296 -14.03 -10.59 -2.23
N PRO A 297 -14.39 -11.86 -2.54
CA PRO A 297 -13.57 -12.70 -3.41
C PRO A 297 -13.32 -12.17 -4.83
N ARG A 298 -14.23 -11.35 -5.38
CA ARG A 298 -14.18 -10.87 -6.78
C ARG A 298 -13.83 -9.38 -6.91
N TYR A 299 -14.19 -8.60 -5.91
CA TYR A 299 -13.95 -7.17 -5.83
C TYR A 299 -13.88 -6.76 -4.37
N ASP A 300 -13.22 -5.66 -4.06
CA ASP A 300 -13.38 -5.02 -2.76
C ASP A 300 -14.43 -3.91 -2.87
N LEU A 301 -15.12 -3.65 -1.76
CA LEU A 301 -16.14 -2.62 -1.66
C LEU A 301 -15.72 -1.61 -0.59
N TYR A 302 -15.61 -0.34 -0.96
CA TYR A 302 -15.55 0.74 0.01
C TYR A 302 -16.93 1.41 0.07
N ALA A 303 -17.61 1.31 1.20
CA ALA A 303 -18.83 2.06 1.45
C ALA A 303 -18.43 3.35 2.18
N GLN A 304 -18.75 4.51 1.62
CA GLN A 304 -18.52 5.79 2.27
C GLN A 304 -19.86 6.41 2.68
N VAL A 305 -20.00 6.68 3.97
CA VAL A 305 -21.18 7.30 4.58
C VAL A 305 -20.92 8.78 4.83
N PHE A 306 -21.95 9.59 4.61
CA PHE A 306 -21.94 11.03 4.71
C PHE A 306 -23.14 11.52 5.55
N PRO A 307 -23.03 12.71 6.17
CA PRO A 307 -24.12 13.26 6.95
C PRO A 307 -25.36 13.58 6.11
N ASP A 308 -25.22 13.85 4.81
CA ASP A 308 -26.36 14.22 3.96
C ASP A 308 -26.08 13.90 2.47
N TYR A 309 -27.14 14.01 1.66
CA TYR A 309 -27.09 13.75 0.22
C TYR A 309 -26.19 14.73 -0.55
N GLU A 310 -26.16 16.01 -0.16
CA GLU A 310 -25.39 17.04 -0.85
C GLU A 310 -23.88 16.78 -0.71
N THR A 311 -23.44 16.47 0.52
CA THR A 311 -22.07 16.07 0.82
C THR A 311 -21.67 14.79 0.08
N ALA A 312 -22.58 13.80 0.03
CA ALA A 312 -22.36 12.58 -0.74
C ALA A 312 -22.23 12.86 -2.25
N MET A 313 -23.04 13.77 -2.79
CA MET A 313 -23.01 14.19 -4.19
C MET A 313 -21.70 14.89 -4.55
N MET A 314 -21.27 15.87 -3.76
CA MET A 314 -19.99 16.55 -3.97
C MET A 314 -18.81 15.57 -3.95
N SER A 315 -18.80 14.66 -2.97
CA SER A 315 -17.76 13.65 -2.81
C SER A 315 -17.74 12.64 -3.96
N ARG A 316 -18.91 12.18 -4.40
CA ARG A 316 -19.06 11.28 -5.54
C ARG A 316 -18.55 11.91 -6.84
N ASN A 317 -18.88 13.18 -7.08
CA ASN A 317 -18.43 13.89 -8.28
C ASN A 317 -16.90 14.02 -8.30
N ALA A 318 -16.29 14.38 -7.17
CA ALA A 318 -14.82 14.40 -7.05
C ALA A 318 -14.20 13.02 -7.33
N ALA A 319 -14.76 11.95 -6.77
CA ALA A 319 -14.29 10.59 -7.02
C ALA A 319 -14.40 10.20 -8.51
N LEU A 320 -15.51 10.54 -9.17
CA LEU A 320 -15.71 10.30 -10.61
C LEU A 320 -14.71 11.07 -11.47
N ASP A 321 -14.44 12.33 -11.13
CA ASP A 321 -13.50 13.17 -11.87
C ASP A 321 -12.06 12.67 -11.72
N ILE A 322 -11.65 12.25 -10.53
CA ILE A 322 -10.36 11.59 -10.30
C ILE A 322 -10.25 10.32 -11.15
N LEU A 323 -11.27 9.47 -11.15
CA LEU A 323 -11.27 8.20 -11.89
C LEU A 323 -11.17 8.41 -13.40
N ARG A 324 -11.88 9.41 -13.94
CA ARG A 324 -11.80 9.78 -15.37
C ARG A 324 -10.39 10.26 -15.72
N ASN A 325 -9.81 11.11 -14.89
CA ASN A 325 -8.48 11.67 -15.14
C ASN A 325 -7.36 10.65 -14.97
N SER A 326 -7.53 9.64 -14.10
CA SER A 326 -6.54 8.58 -13.91
C SER A 326 -6.53 7.56 -15.06
N GLN A 327 -7.65 7.38 -15.76
CA GLN A 327 -7.74 6.48 -16.92
C GLN A 327 -7.18 7.06 -18.23
N ILE A 328 -6.91 8.37 -18.27
CA ILE A 328 -6.43 9.08 -19.46
C ILE A 328 -4.88 9.09 -19.55
N LYS A 329 -4.17 8.51 -18.57
CA LYS A 329 -2.70 8.54 -18.51
C LYS A 329 -2.01 7.33 -19.13
#